data_AF-A0A2M7AS88-F1
#
_entry.id   AF-A0A2M7AS88-F1
#
_cell.length_a   1.000
_cell.length_b   1.000
_cell.length_c   1.000
_cell.angle_alpha   90.00
_cell.angle_beta   90.00
_cell.angle_gamma   90.00
#
_symmetry.space_group_name_H-M   'P 1'
#
loop_
_entity.id
_entity.type
_entity.pdbx_description
1 polymer ?
#
loop_
_entity_poly.entity_id
_entity_poly.type
_entity_poly.pdbx_seq_one_letter_code
_entity_poly.pdbx_strand_id
1 'polypeptide(L)'
;MKTKSKIPVFKNYQEEAKFWDTHSITDFMDELKPIKITFKLKSPKEDSVVIRLQKPLKRRLEEVAANQGLSMSTMIRMWMIDRLRTI
;
A
#
# COMPACT_ATOMS: atom_id res chain seq x y z
N MET A 1 -0.33 -34.07 29.37
CA MET A 1 0.47 -33.17 30.24
C MET A 1 0.61 -31.84 29.51
N LYS A 2 0.23 -30.71 30.11
CA LYS A 2 0.40 -29.39 29.47
C LYS A 2 1.89 -29.04 29.47
N THR A 3 2.51 -29.01 28.30
CA THR A 3 3.86 -28.49 28.10
C THR A 3 3.87 -27.02 28.53
N LYS A 4 4.83 -26.63 29.37
CA LYS A 4 5.01 -25.22 29.73
C LYS A 4 5.44 -24.49 28.45
N SER A 5 4.67 -23.47 28.06
CA SER A 5 5.02 -22.57 26.95
C SER A 5 6.34 -21.88 27.25
N LYS A 6 7.21 -21.71 26.26
CA LYS A 6 8.44 -20.91 26.41
C LYS A 6 8.15 -19.42 26.49
N ILE A 7 7.02 -18.98 25.95
CA ILE A 7 6.55 -17.59 26.03
C ILE A 7 5.87 -17.38 27.40
N PRO A 8 6.41 -16.50 28.27
CA PRO A 8 5.84 -16.23 29.58
C PRO A 8 4.56 -15.38 29.49
N VAL A 9 3.78 -15.34 30.58
CA VAL A 9 2.66 -14.41 30.70
C VAL A 9 3.20 -13.05 31.17
N PHE A 10 3.12 -12.04 30.30
CA PHE A 10 3.56 -10.68 30.61
C PHE A 10 2.53 -9.92 31.46
N LYS A 11 3.00 -9.12 32.42
CA LYS A 11 2.12 -8.26 33.24
C LYS A 11 1.78 -6.96 32.54
N ASN A 12 2.65 -6.47 31.66
CA ASN A 12 2.47 -5.22 30.93
C ASN A 12 3.24 -5.22 29.60
N TYR A 13 2.91 -4.26 28.74
CA TYR A 13 3.50 -4.14 27.40
C TYR A 13 5.01 -3.85 27.40
N GLN A 14 5.53 -3.14 28.42
CA GLN A 14 6.96 -2.84 28.50
C GLN A 14 7.79 -4.09 28.79
N GLU A 15 7.26 -5.00 29.61
CA GLU A 15 7.88 -6.30 29.91
C GLU A 15 7.93 -7.19 28.66
N GLU A 16 6.84 -7.22 27.89
CA GLU A 16 6.78 -7.94 26.62
C GLU A 16 7.78 -7.38 25.60
N ALA A 17 7.86 -6.06 25.44
CA ALA A 17 8.82 -5.43 24.53
C ALA A 17 10.28 -5.79 24.91
N LYS A 18 10.64 -5.68 26.19
CA LYS A 18 11.97 -6.06 26.68
C LYS A 18 12.29 -7.53 26.45
N PHE A 19 11.30 -8.41 26.57
CA PHE A 19 11.48 -9.84 26.28
C PHE A 19 11.82 -10.06 24.81
N TRP A 20 11.07 -9.46 23.88
CA TRP A 20 11.31 -9.59 22.45
C TRP A 20 12.55 -8.84 21.95
N ASP A 21 13.01 -7.80 22.66
CA ASP A 21 14.29 -7.13 22.39
C ASP A 21 15.49 -8.02 22.73
N THR A 22 15.34 -8.94 23.67
CA THR A 22 16.43 -9.78 24.20
C THR A 22 16.42 -11.21 23.68
N HIS A 23 15.32 -11.68 23.12
CA HIS A 23 15.14 -13.06 22.67
C HIS A 23 14.89 -13.14 21.16
N SER A 24 15.46 -14.16 20.50
CA SER A 24 15.22 -14.39 19.08
C SER A 24 13.84 -15.00 18.86
N ILE A 25 13.07 -14.44 17.92
CA ILE A 25 11.75 -14.96 17.52
C ILE A 25 11.84 -16.41 17.01
N THR A 26 12.99 -16.80 16.45
CA THR A 26 13.23 -18.15 15.92
C THR A 26 13.03 -19.25 16.97
N ASP A 27 13.30 -18.95 18.23
CA ASP A 27 13.29 -19.94 19.32
C ASP A 27 11.86 -20.30 19.78
N PHE A 28 10.88 -19.55 19.28
CA PHE A 28 9.45 -19.65 19.58
C PHE A 28 8.60 -19.96 18.35
N MET A 29 9.20 -20.24 17.19
CA MET A 29 8.47 -20.51 15.93
C MET A 29 7.44 -21.64 16.07
N ASP A 30 7.72 -22.64 16.91
CA ASP A 30 6.82 -23.77 17.19
C ASP A 30 5.55 -23.35 17.96
N GLU A 31 5.60 -22.24 18.68
CA GLU A 31 4.51 -21.71 19.51
C GLU A 31 3.76 -20.55 18.81
N LEU A 32 4.34 -19.98 17.75
CA LEU A 32 3.77 -18.88 16.98
C LEU A 32 2.89 -19.39 15.83
N LYS A 33 1.83 -18.61 15.54
CA LYS A 33 0.94 -18.89 14.40
C LYS A 33 1.17 -17.85 13.32
N PRO A 34 1.33 -18.25 12.05
CA PRO A 34 1.47 -17.29 10.95
C PRO A 34 0.19 -16.47 10.82
N ILE A 35 0.35 -15.15 10.87
CA ILE A 35 -0.74 -14.21 10.59
C ILE A 35 -0.58 -13.66 9.17
N LYS A 36 -1.65 -13.73 8.37
CA LYS A 36 -1.70 -13.03 7.09
C LYS A 36 -2.11 -11.59 7.34
N ILE A 37 -1.13 -10.69 7.42
CA ILE A 37 -1.40 -9.25 7.53
C ILE A 37 -1.79 -8.74 6.13
N THR A 38 -3.03 -8.30 5.98
CA THR A 38 -3.44 -7.53 4.80
C THR A 38 -3.34 -6.06 5.15
N PHE A 39 -2.24 -5.41 4.74
CA PHE A 39 -2.15 -3.96 4.79
C PHE A 39 -3.12 -3.36 3.77
N LYS A 40 -4.33 -3.03 4.21
CA LYS A 40 -5.17 -2.07 3.48
C LYS A 40 -4.56 -0.69 3.69
N LEU A 41 -3.57 -0.32 2.86
CA LEU A 41 -3.33 1.11 2.64
C LEU A 41 -4.70 1.70 2.29
N LYS A 42 -5.12 2.75 3.02
CA LYS A 42 -6.37 3.46 2.78
C LYS A 42 -6.59 3.50 1.27
N SER A 43 -7.73 2.98 0.81
CA SER A 43 -8.07 2.91 -0.61
C SER A 43 -7.60 4.21 -1.29
N PRO A 44 -6.85 4.16 -2.41
CA PRO A 44 -6.38 5.37 -3.04
C PRO A 44 -7.57 6.31 -3.18
N LYS A 45 -7.42 7.55 -2.66
CA LYS A 45 -8.45 8.60 -2.69
C LYS A 45 -8.66 9.13 -4.12
N GLU A 46 -8.63 8.25 -5.10
CA GLU A 46 -8.71 8.56 -6.51
C GLU A 46 -9.97 7.91 -7.04
N ASP A 47 -11.03 8.71 -7.16
CA ASP A 47 -12.20 8.32 -7.91
C ASP A 47 -11.79 8.19 -9.39
N SER A 48 -11.82 6.97 -9.90
CA SER A 48 -11.47 6.69 -11.29
C SER A 48 -12.64 7.01 -12.23
N VAL A 49 -12.39 7.82 -13.25
CA VAL A 49 -13.35 8.11 -14.32
C VAL A 49 -12.98 7.33 -15.58
N VAL A 50 -13.92 6.55 -16.11
CA VAL A 50 -13.74 5.85 -17.40
C VAL A 50 -14.28 6.72 -18.52
N ILE A 51 -13.42 7.13 -19.44
CA ILE A 51 -13.77 7.96 -20.61
C ILE A 51 -13.61 7.11 -21.87
N ARG A 52 -14.66 7.05 -22.70
CA ARG A 52 -14.59 6.40 -24.02
C ARG A 52 -13.89 7.32 -25.00
N LEU A 53 -12.79 6.84 -25.58
CA LEU A 53 -12.01 7.58 -26.58
C LEU A 53 -11.93 6.76 -27.86
N GLN A 54 -11.93 7.45 -29.01
CA GLN A 54 -11.59 6.81 -30.27
C GLN A 54 -10.12 6.36 -30.25
N LYS A 55 -9.82 5.22 -30.86
CA LYS A 55 -8.46 4.63 -30.89
C LYS A 55 -7.37 5.62 -31.37
N PRO A 56 -7.58 6.43 -32.43
CA PRO A 56 -6.58 7.39 -32.88
C PRO A 56 -6.30 8.50 -31.85
N LEU A 57 -7.34 8.99 -31.18
CA LEU A 57 -7.21 10.01 -30.14
C LEU A 57 -6.43 9.48 -28.94
N LYS A 58 -6.75 8.27 -28.49
CA LYS A 58 -6.03 7.63 -27.37
C LYS A 58 -4.54 7.50 -27.69
N ARG A 59 -4.20 7.02 -28.89
CA ARG A 59 -2.81 6.87 -29.32
C ARG A 59 -2.06 8.21 -29.33
N ARG A 60 -2.70 9.26 -29.85
CA ARG A 60 -2.10 10.61 -29.85
C ARG A 60 -1.86 11.15 -28.44
N LEU A 61 -2.79 10.89 -27.50
CA LEU A 61 -2.62 11.28 -26.10
C LEU A 61 -1.45 10.55 -25.44
N GLU A 62 -1.28 9.25 -25.72
CA GLU A 62 -0.15 8.46 -25.23
C GLU A 62 1.19 8.98 -25.79
N GLU A 63 1.26 9.28 -27.09
CA GLU A 63 2.46 9.82 -27.73
C GLU A 63 2.87 11.18 -27.15
N VAL A 64 1.91 12.10 -26.95
CA VAL A 64 2.18 13.42 -26.36
C VAL A 64 2.63 13.30 -24.91
N ALA A 65 2.00 12.43 -24.12
CA ALA A 65 2.39 12.20 -22.73
C ALA A 65 3.81 11.62 -22.63
N ALA A 66 4.12 10.62 -23.47
CA ALA A 66 5.43 9.99 -23.51
C ALA A 66 6.55 10.98 -23.86
N ASN A 67 6.31 11.89 -24.81
CA ASN A 67 7.27 12.94 -25.17
C ASN A 67 7.57 13.91 -24.00
N GLN A 68 6.67 13.99 -23.02
CA GLN A 68 6.82 14.80 -21.81
C GLN A 68 7.30 13.98 -20.60
N GLY A 69 7.57 12.67 -20.77
CA GLY A 69 7.94 11.76 -19.67
C GLY A 69 6.79 11.50 -18.69
N LEU A 70 5.54 11.70 -19.11
CA LEU A 70 4.35 11.56 -18.27
C LEU A 70 3.50 10.36 -18.72
N SER A 71 2.72 9.81 -17.79
CA SER A 71 1.63 8.90 -18.16
C SER A 71 0.46 9.71 -18.75
N MET A 72 -0.32 9.05 -19.62
CA MET A 72 -1.54 9.66 -20.19
C MET A 72 -2.49 10.16 -19.09
N SER A 73 -2.69 9.39 -18.02
CA SER A 73 -3.57 9.77 -16.91
C SER A 73 -3.07 11.00 -16.15
N THR A 74 -1.77 11.09 -15.89
CA THR A 74 -1.16 12.26 -15.23
C THR A 74 -1.30 13.51 -16.09
N MET A 75 -0.98 13.41 -17.38
CA MET A 75 -1.10 14.54 -18.31
C MET A 75 -2.55 15.03 -18.42
N ILE A 76 -3.52 14.12 -18.60
CA ILE A 76 -4.95 14.46 -18.67
C ILE A 76 -5.40 15.15 -17.38
N ARG A 77 -5.02 14.62 -16.21
CA ARG A 77 -5.35 15.24 -14.92
C ARG A 77 -4.82 16.67 -14.83
N MET A 78 -3.57 16.90 -15.24
CA MET A 78 -2.97 18.24 -15.24
C MET A 78 -3.73 19.19 -16.17
N TRP A 79 -4.06 18.77 -17.39
CA TRP A 79 -4.82 19.59 -18.34
C TRP A 79 -6.24 19.89 -17.85
N MET A 80 -6.92 18.94 -17.20
CA MET A 80 -8.22 19.19 -16.60
C MET A 80 -8.16 20.27 -15.51
N ILE A 81 -7.16 20.19 -14.63
CA ILE A 81 -6.95 21.19 -13.58
C ILE A 81 -6.66 22.57 -14.19
N ASP A 82 -5.79 22.63 -15.19
CA ASP A 82 -5.43 23.88 -15.89
C ASP A 82 -6.65 24.52 -16.57
N ARG A 83 -7.46 23.71 -17.26
CA ARG A 83 -8.69 24.17 -17.90
C ARG A 83 -9.71 24.70 -16.90
N LEU A 84 -9.89 24.03 -15.76
CA LEU A 84 -10.81 24.47 -14.72
C LEU A 84 -10.35 25.75 -13.99
N ARG A 85 -9.05 26.09 -14.01
CA ARG A 85 -8.54 27.35 -13.45
C ARG A 85 -8.72 28.54 -14.39
N THR A 86 -8.81 28.27 -15.69
CA THR A 86 -8.89 29.30 -16.73
C THR A 86 -10.35 29.66 -17.08
N ILE A 87 -11.31 28.89 -16.56
CA ILE A 87 -12.75 29.16 -16.62
C ILE A 87 -13.13 29.97 -15.37
#